data_AF-A0A5B8SRG1-F1
#
_entry.id   AF-A0A5B8SRG1-F1
#
_cell.length_a   1.000
_cell.length_b   1.000
_cell.length_c   1.000
_cell.angle_alpha   90.00
_cell.angle_beta   90.00
_cell.angle_gamma   90.00
#
_symmetry.space_group_name_H-M   'P 1'
#
loop_
_entity.id
_entity.type
_entity.pdbx_description
1 polymer ?
#
loop_
_entity_poly.entity_id
_entity_poly.type
_entity_poly.pdbx_seq_one_letter_code
_entity_poly.pdbx_strand_id
1 'polypeptide(L)'
;MSTNNPLERLAELAQDSRDAAGQLLAKNRQTQQKASHQFEALHRYRMEYADRLQDALKQGVKPMTLRNYQGFLGTLDDAIERARQQLSHQQHQVSSAQQQWQKEQRKLSSYNTLSSRRQDQQRQEQQRQEQRRNDEMSANSLARRQDRNR
;
A
#
# COMPACT_ATOMS: atom_id res chain seq x y z
N MET A 1 -0.83 20.32 -29.10
CA MET A 1 -0.70 21.35 -28.05
C MET A 1 -1.35 20.81 -26.79
N SER A 2 -0.58 20.11 -25.97
CA SER A 2 -1.07 19.43 -24.77
C SER A 2 -1.51 20.46 -23.73
N THR A 3 -2.81 20.72 -23.67
CA THR A 3 -3.39 21.46 -22.55
C THR A 3 -3.31 20.54 -21.34
N ASN A 4 -2.23 20.70 -20.60
CA ASN A 4 -1.88 19.95 -19.40
C ASN A 4 -3.08 20.00 -18.42
N ASN A 5 -3.91 18.95 -18.46
CA ASN A 5 -5.24 18.95 -17.89
C ASN A 5 -5.11 18.86 -16.36
N PRO A 6 -5.68 19.80 -15.58
CA PRO A 6 -5.56 19.79 -14.13
C PRO A 6 -5.96 18.45 -13.49
N LEU A 7 -6.91 17.72 -14.07
CA LEU A 7 -7.32 16.39 -13.60
C LEU A 7 -6.24 15.33 -13.84
N GLU A 8 -5.50 15.40 -14.94
CA GLU A 8 -4.40 14.47 -15.23
C GLU A 8 -3.25 14.70 -14.25
N ARG A 9 -2.88 15.96 -13.98
CA ARG A 9 -1.89 16.27 -12.93
C ARG A 9 -2.31 15.80 -11.54
N LEU A 10 -3.59 15.93 -11.20
CA LEU A 10 -4.11 15.44 -9.92
C LEU A 10 -4.07 13.91 -9.84
N ALA A 11 -4.30 13.21 -10.95
CA ALA A 11 -4.15 11.77 -11.04
C ALA A 11 -2.68 11.35 -10.87
N GLU A 12 -1.74 12.02 -11.57
CA GLU A 12 -0.30 11.79 -11.43
C GLU A 12 0.16 11.97 -9.97
N LEU A 13 -0.21 13.09 -9.34
CA LEU A 13 0.14 13.34 -7.94
C LEU A 13 -0.44 12.29 -6.98
N ALA A 14 -1.67 11.83 -7.24
CA ALA A 14 -2.29 10.77 -6.45
C ALA A 14 -1.61 9.41 -6.68
N GLN A 15 -1.12 9.15 -7.89
CA GLN A 15 -0.33 7.97 -8.20
C GLN A 15 1.00 7.98 -7.46
N ASP A 16 1.75 9.08 -7.52
CA ASP A 16 3.01 9.24 -6.77
C ASP A 16 2.79 9.05 -5.26
N SER A 17 1.72 9.64 -4.73
CA SER A 17 1.35 9.51 -3.31
C SER A 17 1.01 8.07 -2.94
N ARG A 18 0.26 7.36 -3.80
CA ARG A 18 -0.09 5.95 -3.62
C ARG A 18 1.15 5.07 -3.66
N ASP A 19 2.08 5.32 -4.57
CA ASP A 19 3.29 4.52 -4.73
C ASP A 19 4.26 4.75 -3.55
N ALA A 20 4.41 5.99 -3.09
CA ALA A 20 5.14 6.30 -1.86
C ALA A 20 4.53 5.60 -0.64
N ALA A 21 3.20 5.62 -0.49
CA ALA A 21 2.51 4.88 0.57
C ALA A 21 2.72 3.36 0.45
N GLY A 22 2.78 2.83 -0.77
CA GLY A 22 3.06 1.42 -1.05
C GLY A 22 4.48 1.01 -0.62
N GLN A 23 5.48 1.84 -0.91
CA GLN A 23 6.86 1.61 -0.47
C GLN A 23 6.97 1.63 1.07
N LEU A 24 6.30 2.59 1.72
CA LEU A 24 6.25 2.65 3.19
C LEU A 24 5.60 1.40 3.78
N LEU A 25 4.47 0.96 3.22
CA LEU A 25 3.78 -0.25 3.65
C LEU A 25 4.70 -1.49 3.52
N ALA A 26 5.42 -1.63 2.41
CA ALA A 26 6.37 -2.71 2.21
C ALA A 26 7.49 -2.70 3.27
N LYS A 27 8.06 -1.53 3.56
CA LYS A 27 9.08 -1.36 4.61
C LYS A 27 8.53 -1.72 6.00
N ASN A 28 7.32 -1.29 6.32
CA ASN A 28 6.68 -1.60 7.60
C ASN A 28 6.43 -3.10 7.74
N ARG A 29 5.95 -3.78 6.69
CA ARG A 29 5.78 -5.24 6.68
C ARG A 29 7.09 -5.99 6.89
N GLN A 30 8.17 -5.56 6.23
CA GLN A 30 9.49 -6.17 6.43
C GLN A 30 9.96 -6.00 7.89
N THR A 31 9.72 -4.82 8.48
CA THR A 31 10.09 -4.55 9.88
C THR A 31 9.25 -5.37 10.86
N GLN A 32 7.95 -5.50 10.61
CA GLN A 32 7.05 -6.35 11.38
C GLN A 32 7.46 -7.83 11.32
N GLN A 33 7.85 -8.33 10.14
CA GLN A 33 8.33 -9.70 9.98
C GLN A 33 9.62 -9.94 10.78
N LYS A 34 10.58 -9.01 10.76
CA LYS A 34 11.79 -9.08 11.59
C LYS A 34 11.47 -9.12 13.09
N ALA A 35 10.53 -8.27 13.53
CA ALA A 35 10.08 -8.26 14.93
C ALA A 35 9.41 -9.58 15.33
N SER A 36 8.60 -10.18 14.43
CA SER A 36 7.98 -11.49 14.65
C SER A 36 9.03 -12.59 14.82
N HIS A 37 10.00 -12.64 13.91
CA HIS A 37 11.09 -13.62 14.00
C HIS A 37 11.91 -13.47 15.27
N GLN A 38 12.21 -12.24 15.70
CA GLN A 38 12.92 -12.00 16.96
C GLN A 38 12.10 -12.48 18.17
N PHE A 39 10.80 -12.18 18.20
CA PHE A 39 9.90 -12.63 19.26
C PHE A 39 9.83 -14.16 19.32
N GLU A 40 9.64 -14.82 18.19
CA GLU A 40 9.61 -16.30 18.09
C GLU A 40 10.93 -16.94 18.50
N ALA A 41 12.06 -16.36 18.10
CA ALA A 41 13.38 -16.85 18.47
C ALA A 41 13.62 -16.77 19.99
N LEU A 42 13.25 -15.63 20.62
CA LEU A 42 13.36 -15.48 22.07
C LEU A 42 12.44 -16.45 22.81
N HIS A 43 11.21 -16.63 22.34
CA HIS A 43 10.27 -17.57 22.94
C HIS A 43 10.76 -19.02 22.83
N ARG A 44 11.27 -19.42 21.67
CA ARG A 44 11.87 -20.76 21.48
C ARG A 44 13.08 -20.98 22.38
N TYR A 45 13.99 -20.01 22.40
CA TYR A 45 15.20 -20.08 23.22
C TYR A 45 14.86 -20.19 24.72
N ARG A 46 13.83 -19.47 25.18
CA ARG A 46 13.35 -19.58 26.55
C ARG A 46 12.84 -20.99 26.89
N MET A 47 12.07 -21.62 25.99
CA MET A 47 11.60 -22.99 26.21
C MET A 47 12.77 -23.98 26.28
N GLU A 48 13.68 -23.93 25.31
CA GLU A 48 14.88 -24.77 25.31
C GLU A 48 15.73 -24.57 26.57
N TYR A 49 15.82 -23.33 27.07
CA TYR A 49 16.55 -23.01 28.28
C TYR A 49 15.87 -23.54 29.54
N ALA A 50 14.54 -23.48 29.61
CA ALA A 50 13.75 -24.05 30.70
C ALA A 50 13.88 -25.59 30.75
N ASP A 51 13.87 -26.26 29.59
CA ASP A 51 14.06 -27.72 29.51
C ASP A 51 15.46 -28.12 30.02
N ARG A 52 16.50 -27.39 29.59
CA ARG A 52 17.87 -27.62 30.10
C ARG A 52 17.97 -27.44 31.60
N LEU A 53 17.27 -26.46 32.17
CA LEU A 53 17.22 -26.27 33.62
C LEU A 53 16.54 -27.46 34.30
N GLN A 54 15.42 -27.96 33.75
CA GLN A 54 14.72 -29.11 34.29
C GLN A 54 15.60 -30.36 34.31
N ASP A 55 16.36 -30.60 33.23
CA ASP A 55 17.28 -31.74 33.17
C ASP A 55 18.47 -31.58 34.11
N ALA A 56 19.02 -30.37 34.23
CA ALA A 56 20.07 -30.09 35.20
C ALA A 56 19.57 -30.35 36.64
N LEU A 57 18.35 -29.93 36.97
CA LEU A 57 17.74 -30.21 38.28
C LEU A 57 17.62 -31.71 38.57
N LYS A 58 17.24 -32.54 37.59
CA LYS A 58 17.20 -34.01 37.74
C LYS A 58 18.57 -34.62 38.04
N GLN A 59 19.64 -34.02 37.51
CA GLN A 59 21.02 -34.49 37.69
C GLN A 59 21.68 -33.99 38.99
N GLY A 60 21.01 -33.10 39.74
CA GLY A 60 21.55 -32.47 40.94
C GLY A 60 22.41 -31.25 40.60
N VAL A 61 21.93 -30.06 40.96
CA VAL A 61 22.57 -28.77 40.65
C VAL A 61 22.90 -28.01 41.93
N LYS A 62 24.07 -27.36 41.95
CA LYS A 62 24.48 -26.49 43.05
C LYS A 62 23.52 -25.29 43.19
N PRO A 63 23.15 -24.86 44.40
CA PRO A 63 22.22 -23.73 44.61
C PRO A 63 22.61 -22.43 43.88
N MET A 64 23.91 -22.13 43.79
CA MET A 64 24.41 -20.95 43.07
C MET A 64 24.12 -21.02 41.57
N THR A 65 24.27 -22.20 40.96
CA THR A 65 23.97 -22.44 39.56
C THR A 65 22.47 -22.25 39.30
N LEU A 66 21.61 -22.80 40.18
CA LEU A 66 20.16 -22.61 40.09
C LEU A 66 19.76 -21.13 40.11
N ARG A 67 20.37 -20.34 41.00
CA ARG A 67 20.10 -18.89 41.09
C ARG A 67 20.50 -18.15 39.80
N ASN A 68 21.63 -18.50 39.19
CA ASN A 68 22.06 -17.92 37.91
C ASN A 68 21.08 -18.25 36.78
N TYR A 69 20.61 -19.49 36.70
CA TYR A 69 19.60 -19.92 35.73
C TYR A 69 18.30 -19.13 35.87
N GLN A 70 17.80 -18.96 37.09
CA GLN A 70 16.59 -18.17 37.37
C GLN A 70 16.76 -16.69 37.00
N GLY A 71 17.91 -16.09 37.30
CA GLY A 71 18.20 -14.70 36.93
C GLY A 71 18.21 -14.47 35.41
N PHE A 72 18.79 -15.41 34.66
CA PHE A 72 18.80 -15.34 33.20
C PHE A 72 17.40 -15.56 32.60
N LEU A 73 16.60 -16.46 33.17
CA LEU A 73 15.19 -16.61 32.77
C LEU A 73 14.40 -15.31 32.95
N GLY A 74 14.60 -14.59 34.06
CA GLY A 74 14.00 -13.26 34.24
C GLY A 74 14.42 -12.27 33.16
N THR A 75 15.71 -12.26 32.81
CA THR A 75 16.23 -11.41 31.71
C THR A 75 15.60 -11.77 30.35
N LEU A 76 15.38 -13.05 30.09
CA LEU A 76 14.71 -13.53 28.89
C LEU A 76 13.24 -13.13 28.86
N ASP A 77 12.54 -13.23 29.98
CA ASP A 77 11.14 -12.81 30.11
C ASP A 77 10.99 -11.30 29.81
N ASP A 78 11.88 -10.48 30.36
CA ASP A 78 11.92 -9.03 30.07
C ASP A 78 12.24 -8.73 28.59
N ALA A 79 13.09 -9.54 27.95
CA ALA A 79 13.41 -9.40 26.53
C ALA A 79 12.22 -9.81 25.64
N ILE A 80 11.50 -10.87 26.01
CA ILE A 80 10.30 -11.34 25.31
C ILE A 80 9.20 -10.30 25.40
N GLU A 81 8.98 -9.70 26.57
CA GLU A 81 7.97 -8.65 26.73
C GLU A 81 8.29 -7.43 25.86
N ARG A 82 9.55 -6.99 25.83
CA ARG A 82 10.00 -5.92 24.92
C ARG A 82 9.80 -6.28 23.44
N ALA A 83 10.13 -7.51 23.05
CA ALA A 83 9.91 -7.98 21.67
C ALA A 83 8.42 -8.05 21.32
N ARG A 84 7.56 -8.44 22.26
CA ARG A 84 6.09 -8.45 22.11
C ARG A 84 5.54 -7.05 21.88
N GLN A 85 5.96 -6.09 22.70
CA GLN A 85 5.56 -4.68 22.57
C GLN A 85 6.01 -4.10 21.22
N GLN A 86 7.26 -4.39 20.82
CA GLN A 86 7.78 -3.98 19.52
C GLN A 86 6.95 -4.59 18.37
N LEU A 87 6.64 -5.88 18.43
CA LEU A 87 5.81 -6.55 17.42
C LEU A 87 4.41 -5.91 17.32
N SER A 88 3.77 -5.66 18.46
CA SER A 88 2.46 -4.99 18.51
C SER A 88 2.53 -3.58 17.90
N HIS A 89 3.59 -2.81 18.22
CA HIS A 89 3.81 -1.51 17.62
C HIS A 89 3.94 -1.60 16.09
N GLN A 90 4.75 -2.55 15.59
CA GLN A 90 4.94 -2.73 14.15
C GLN A 90 3.65 -3.17 13.44
N GLN A 91 2.81 -4.00 14.08
CA GLN A 91 1.49 -4.38 13.56
C GLN A 91 0.58 -3.15 13.40
N HIS A 92 0.56 -2.24 14.37
CA HIS A 92 -0.18 -0.97 14.25
C HIS A 92 0.37 -0.10 13.11
N GLN A 93 1.70 -0.02 12.95
CA GLN A 93 2.32 0.74 11.85
C GLN A 93 1.97 0.16 10.47
N VAL A 94 1.91 -1.16 10.32
CA VAL A 94 1.46 -1.82 9.09
C VAL A 94 -0.01 -1.49 8.82
N SER A 95 -0.88 -1.58 9.83
CA SER A 95 -2.30 -1.25 9.70
C SER A 95 -2.51 0.20 9.26
N SER A 96 -1.82 1.14 9.90
CA SER A 96 -1.89 2.58 9.55
C SER A 96 -1.40 2.83 8.12
N ALA A 97 -0.25 2.27 7.74
CA ALA A 97 0.28 2.39 6.38
C ALA A 97 -0.66 1.78 5.33
N GLN A 98 -1.33 0.67 5.65
CA GLN A 98 -2.31 0.04 4.77
C GLN A 98 -3.54 0.92 4.57
N GLN A 99 -4.07 1.54 5.64
CA GLN A 99 -5.19 2.47 5.54
C GLN A 99 -4.82 3.70 4.69
N GLN A 100 -3.62 4.25 4.88
CA GLN A 100 -3.13 5.38 4.09
C GLN A 100 -2.99 5.01 2.61
N TRP A 101 -2.40 3.84 2.30
CA TRP A 101 -2.31 3.36 0.92
C TRP A 101 -3.69 3.18 0.28
N GLN A 102 -4.66 2.59 0.99
CA GLN A 102 -6.03 2.43 0.50
C GLN A 102 -6.74 3.77 0.25
N LYS A 103 -6.45 4.79 1.07
CA LYS A 103 -6.97 6.15 0.88
C LYS A 103 -6.43 6.77 -0.41
N GLU A 104 -5.12 6.71 -0.63
CA GLU A 104 -4.51 7.26 -1.86
C GLU A 104 -4.95 6.47 -3.10
N GLN A 105 -5.09 5.15 -3.00
CA GLN A 105 -5.64 4.33 -4.09
C GLN A 105 -7.07 4.74 -4.47
N ARG A 106 -7.95 5.00 -3.50
CA ARG A 106 -9.32 5.49 -3.75
C ARG A 106 -9.33 6.88 -4.39
N LYS A 107 -8.42 7.75 -3.96
CA LYS A 107 -8.25 9.10 -4.54
C LYS A 107 -7.82 9.02 -6.00
N LEU A 108 -6.82 8.20 -6.32
CA LEU A 108 -6.38 7.94 -7.70
C LEU A 108 -7.53 7.40 -8.56
N SER A 109 -8.26 6.38 -8.09
CA SER A 109 -9.41 5.82 -8.81
C SER A 109 -10.49 6.87 -9.10
N SER A 110 -10.74 7.78 -8.16
CA SER A 110 -11.68 8.89 -8.35
C SER A 110 -11.22 9.83 -9.47
N TYR A 111 -9.94 10.24 -9.49
CA TYR A 111 -9.42 11.11 -10.54
C TYR A 111 -9.40 10.44 -11.91
N ASN A 112 -9.02 9.16 -11.99
CA ASN A 112 -9.05 8.41 -13.25
C ASN A 112 -10.48 8.32 -13.81
N THR A 113 -11.47 8.10 -12.95
CA THR A 113 -12.89 8.08 -13.35
C THR A 113 -13.34 9.43 -13.90
N LEU A 114 -12.99 10.53 -13.23
CA LEU A 114 -13.32 11.88 -13.68
C LEU A 114 -12.62 12.24 -15.01
N SER A 115 -11.35 11.86 -15.15
CA SER A 115 -10.58 12.09 -16.38
C SER A 115 -11.20 11.34 -17.57
N SER A 116 -11.51 10.05 -17.40
CA SER A 116 -12.17 9.24 -18.43
C SER A 116 -13.50 9.84 -18.85
N ARG A 117 -14.37 10.23 -17.91
CA ARG A 117 -15.67 10.86 -18.24
C ARG A 117 -15.49 12.15 -19.04
N ARG A 118 -14.50 12.98 -18.69
CA ARG A 118 -14.22 14.22 -19.41
C ARG A 118 -13.73 13.94 -20.83
N GLN A 119 -12.84 12.96 -21.00
CA GLN A 119 -12.37 12.56 -22.32
C GLN A 119 -13.53 12.02 -23.18
N ASP A 120 -14.45 11.24 -22.59
CA ASP A 120 -15.63 10.72 -23.30
C ASP A 120 -16.55 11.87 -23.77
N GLN A 121 -16.80 12.86 -22.91
CA GLN A 121 -17.60 14.04 -23.25
C GLN A 121 -16.94 14.85 -24.39
N GLN A 122 -15.64 15.08 -24.31
CA GLN A 122 -14.90 15.79 -25.37
C GLN A 122 -14.96 15.04 -26.70
N ARG A 123 -14.83 13.71 -26.70
CA ARG A 123 -14.97 12.91 -27.93
C ARG A 123 -16.38 13.01 -28.51
N GLN A 124 -17.42 12.98 -27.68
CA GLN A 124 -18.80 13.15 -28.14
C GLN A 124 -19.05 14.54 -28.73
N GLU A 125 -18.52 15.59 -28.12
CA GLU A 125 -18.63 16.96 -28.63
C GLU A 125 -17.90 17.12 -29.98
N GLN A 126 -16.69 16.55 -30.10
CA GLN A 126 -15.93 16.56 -31.36
C GLN A 126 -16.67 15.81 -32.46
N GLN A 127 -17.19 14.61 -32.19
CA GLN A 127 -17.99 13.84 -33.15
C GLN A 127 -19.22 14.62 -33.63
N ARG A 128 -19.93 15.31 -32.71
CA ARG A 128 -21.08 16.15 -33.08
C ARG A 128 -20.68 17.33 -33.95
N GLN A 129 -19.53 17.96 -33.68
CA GLN A 129 -19.04 19.08 -34.49
C GLN A 129 -18.59 18.61 -35.89
N GLU A 130 -17.90 17.48 -35.98
CA GLU A 130 -17.48 16.87 -37.24
C GLU A 130 -18.68 16.46 -38.09
N GLN A 131 -19.70 15.83 -37.49
CA GLN A 131 -20.94 15.48 -38.18
C GLN A 131 -21.62 16.72 -38.76
N ARG A 132 -21.79 17.79 -37.97
CA ARG A 132 -22.37 19.06 -38.45
C ARG A 132 -21.60 19.66 -39.64
N ARG A 133 -20.27 19.70 -39.57
CA ARG A 133 -19.42 20.20 -40.67
C ARG A 133 -19.56 19.36 -41.93
N ASN A 134 -19.64 18.03 -41.79
CA ASN A 134 -19.83 17.12 -42.92
C ASN A 134 -21.20 17.29 -43.57
N ASP A 135 -22.26 17.47 -42.77
CA ASP A 135 -23.61 17.71 -43.25
C ASP A 135 -23.69 19.06 -44.01
N GLU A 136 -23.06 20.12 -43.48
CA GLU A 136 -22.98 21.43 -44.13
C GLU A 136 -22.23 21.38 -45.48
N MET A 137 -21.09 20.68 -45.53
CA MET A 137 -20.33 20.49 -46.77
C MET A 137 -21.13 19.69 -47.80
N SER A 138 -21.83 18.64 -47.36
CA SER A 138 -22.65 17.80 -48.24
C SER A 138 -23.82 18.60 -48.80
N ALA A 139 -24.55 19.34 -47.97
CA ALA A 139 -25.66 20.20 -48.39
C ALA A 139 -25.20 21.29 -49.38
N ASN A 140 -24.07 21.96 -49.10
CA ASN A 140 -23.50 22.97 -50.00
C ASN A 140 -23.05 22.38 -51.34
N SER A 141 -22.47 21.17 -51.34
CA SER A 141 -22.09 20.49 -52.59
C SER A 141 -23.29 20.11 -53.46
N LEU A 142 -24.40 19.70 -52.83
CA LEU A 142 -25.65 19.36 -53.51
C LEU A 142 -26.31 20.62 -54.10
N ALA A 143 -26.38 21.71 -53.34
CA ALA A 143 -26.90 22.99 -53.82
C ALA A 143 -26.14 23.47 -55.07
N ARG A 144 -24.80 23.43 -55.05
CA ARG A 144 -23.96 23.81 -56.20
C ARG A 144 -24.15 22.91 -57.42
N ARG A 145 -24.49 21.64 -57.25
CA ARG A 145 -24.80 20.73 -58.37
C ARG A 145 -26.17 21.03 -58.98
N GLN A 146 -27.16 21.36 -58.16
CA GLN A 146 -28.50 21.74 -58.65
C GLN A 146 -28.46 23.05 -59.43
N ASP A 147 -27.64 24.01 -59.01
CA ASP A 147 -27.51 25.31 -59.67
C ASP A 147 -26.79 25.21 -61.04
N ARG A 148 -25.93 24.20 -61.25
CA ARG A 148 -25.27 23.95 -62.55
C ARG A 148 -26.13 23.21 -63.57
N ASN A 149 -27.18 22.52 -63.11
CA ASN A 149 -28.08 21.73 -63.96
C ASN A 149 -29.37 22.48 -64.32
N ARG A 150 -29.48 23.77 -63.94
CA ARG A 150 -30.52 24.69 -64.37
C ARG A 150 -29.97 25.62 -65.44
#